data_AF-A0A0W8I726-F1
#
_entry.id   AF-A0A0W8I726-F1
#
_cell.length_a   1.000
_cell.length_b   1.000
_cell.length_c   1.000
_cell.angle_alpha   90.00
_cell.angle_beta   90.00
_cell.angle_gamma   90.00
#
_symmetry.space_group_name_H-M   'P 1'
#
loop_
_entity.id
_entity.type
_entity.pdbx_description
1 polymer ?
#
loop_
_entity_poly.entity_id
_entity_poly.type
_entity_poly.pdbx_seq_one_letter_code
_entity_poly.pdbx_strand_id
1 'polypeptide(L)'
;MRDLWHYIGITPAGAIAVVLSTVTIYFVFGAVLRLWGQRLYSSPRSLDLAIVTVLGAIVGRSTMGHVPTLTGGLIALGTLATLEVLFRNLRRLPLPQLDEQSRARAAVLVVAGKVQTDTMRTYGLTTPMLWSALRQAGVSHLAQVALVVLEPNGQISVVRAGQPIHPRALLGVKGAHRVQEHLRGAGHLHTGHAEQPRAAHPSEPTTGSLPRSVPAPGQGVADQPQGEDGQTSRDGGPR
;
A
#
# COMPACT_ATOMS: atom_id res chain seq x y z
N MET A 1 -29.43 29.15 -22.64
CA MET A 1 -29.60 28.99 -21.17
C MET A 1 -30.57 27.87 -20.78
N ARG A 2 -31.65 27.61 -21.54
CA ARG A 2 -32.60 26.52 -21.22
C ARG A 2 -32.02 25.11 -21.39
N ASP A 3 -31.05 24.93 -22.29
CA ASP A 3 -30.38 23.63 -22.51
C ASP A 3 -29.50 23.22 -21.33
N LEU A 4 -28.83 24.19 -20.68
CA LEU A 4 -28.05 23.95 -19.45
C LEU A 4 -28.92 23.35 -18.35
N TRP A 5 -30.15 23.84 -18.18
CA TRP A 5 -31.08 23.31 -17.16
C TRP A 5 -31.52 21.87 -17.46
N HIS A 6 -31.53 21.47 -18.74
CA HIS A 6 -31.83 20.10 -19.17
C HIS A 6 -30.67 19.13 -18.92
N TYR A 7 -29.41 19.61 -18.96
CA TYR A 7 -28.23 18.82 -18.61
C TYR A 7 -27.94 18.79 -17.10
N ILE A 8 -28.42 19.79 -16.36
CA ILE A 8 -28.27 19.89 -14.91
C ILE A 8 -29.38 19.10 -14.21
N GLY A 9 -30.64 19.29 -14.60
CA GLY A 9 -31.80 18.71 -13.93
C GLY A 9 -32.07 17.24 -14.29
N ILE A 10 -32.49 16.46 -13.31
CA ILE A 10 -33.01 15.09 -13.51
C ILE A 10 -34.47 15.03 -13.07
N THR A 11 -35.29 14.23 -13.75
CA THR A 11 -36.67 13.96 -13.31
C THR A 11 -36.65 13.09 -12.05
N PRO A 12 -37.66 13.17 -11.16
CA PRO A 12 -37.74 12.29 -9.99
C PRO A 12 -37.70 10.80 -10.35
N ALA A 13 -38.37 10.42 -11.44
CA ALA A 13 -38.31 9.06 -11.97
C ALA A 13 -36.89 8.68 -12.44
N GLY A 14 -36.18 9.59 -13.10
CA GLY A 14 -34.77 9.41 -13.48
C GLY A 14 -33.86 9.24 -12.26
N ALA A 15 -34.07 10.04 -11.20
CA ALA A 15 -33.31 9.93 -9.96
C ALA A 15 -33.48 8.54 -9.31
N ILE A 16 -34.72 8.04 -9.22
CA ILE A 16 -35.01 6.70 -8.69
C ILE A 16 -34.33 5.63 -9.56
N ALA A 17 -34.41 5.75 -10.89
CA ALA A 17 -33.76 4.81 -11.81
C ALA A 17 -32.24 4.78 -11.62
N VAL A 18 -31.60 5.95 -11.42
CA VAL A 18 -30.17 6.05 -11.15
C VAL A 18 -29.81 5.39 -9.82
N VAL A 19 -30.57 5.63 -8.76
CA VAL A 19 -30.35 5.00 -7.45
C VAL A 19 -30.45 3.48 -7.56
N LEU A 20 -31.53 2.97 -8.15
CA LEU A 20 -31.76 1.52 -8.30
C LEU A 20 -30.67 0.86 -9.16
N SER A 21 -30.27 1.52 -10.25
CA SER A 21 -29.18 1.04 -11.11
C SER A 21 -27.85 1.03 -10.36
N THR A 22 -27.54 2.08 -9.60
CA THR A 22 -26.32 2.18 -8.80
C THR A 22 -26.25 1.07 -7.75
N VAL A 23 -27.35 0.83 -7.03
CA VAL A 23 -27.45 -0.24 -6.04
C VAL A 23 -27.25 -1.61 -6.70
N THR A 24 -27.95 -1.88 -7.80
CA THR A 24 -27.85 -3.15 -8.53
C THR A 24 -26.41 -3.41 -9.01
N ILE A 25 -25.81 -2.40 -9.64
CA ILE A 25 -24.45 -2.44 -10.14
C ILE A 25 -23.45 -2.64 -9.00
N TYR A 26 -23.62 -1.98 -7.86
CA TYR A 26 -22.75 -2.18 -6.70
C TYR A 26 -22.70 -3.65 -6.28
N PHE A 27 -23.85 -4.32 -6.19
CA PHE A 27 -23.92 -5.73 -5.82
C PHE A 27 -23.35 -6.65 -6.91
N VAL A 28 -23.72 -6.44 -8.17
CA VAL A 28 -23.25 -7.27 -9.29
C VAL A 28 -21.73 -7.12 -9.48
N PHE A 29 -21.25 -5.88 -9.54
CA PHE A 29 -19.81 -5.59 -9.71
C PHE A 29 -19.03 -6.06 -8.48
N GLY A 30 -19.53 -5.84 -7.27
CA GLY A 30 -18.95 -6.37 -6.04
C GLY A 30 -18.87 -7.90 -6.03
N ALA A 31 -19.90 -8.60 -6.54
CA ALA A 31 -19.88 -10.06 -6.69
C ALA A 31 -18.84 -10.52 -7.73
N VAL A 32 -18.75 -9.86 -8.88
CA VAL A 32 -17.74 -10.13 -9.91
C VAL A 32 -16.34 -9.96 -9.34
N LEU A 33 -16.06 -8.83 -8.67
CA LEU A 33 -14.77 -8.59 -8.04
C LEU A 33 -14.46 -9.62 -6.95
N ARG A 34 -15.47 -10.06 -6.18
CA ARG A 34 -15.30 -11.10 -5.17
C ARG A 34 -14.94 -12.45 -5.79
N LEU A 35 -15.53 -12.80 -6.94
CA LEU A 35 -15.20 -14.02 -7.69
C LEU A 35 -13.80 -13.92 -8.33
N TRP A 36 -13.39 -12.74 -8.77
CA TRP A 36 -12.06 -12.49 -9.35
C TRP A 36 -10.93 -12.47 -8.29
N GLY A 37 -11.27 -12.24 -7.02
CA GLY A 37 -10.46 -12.61 -5.87
C GLY A 37 -9.03 -12.05 -5.87
N GLN A 38 -8.09 -12.85 -5.32
CA GLN A 38 -6.70 -12.49 -5.00
C GLN A 38 -5.84 -12.06 -6.21
N ARG A 39 -6.34 -12.30 -7.44
CA ARG A 39 -5.62 -12.02 -8.68
C ARG A 39 -5.37 -10.53 -8.93
N LEU A 40 -6.25 -9.66 -8.43
CA LEU A 40 -6.10 -8.20 -8.56
C LEU A 40 -5.21 -7.59 -7.46
N TYR A 41 -5.08 -8.25 -6.30
CA TYR A 41 -4.46 -7.66 -5.11
C TYR A 41 -2.98 -8.01 -4.93
N SER A 42 -2.49 -9.12 -5.51
CA SER A 42 -1.13 -9.64 -5.24
C SER A 42 -0.04 -9.14 -6.22
N SER A 43 -0.18 -7.93 -6.77
CA SER A 43 0.56 -7.35 -7.92
C SER A 43 -0.28 -7.40 -9.21
N PRO A 44 -1.17 -6.41 -9.43
CA PRO A 44 -2.01 -6.39 -10.62
C PRO A 44 -1.11 -6.36 -11.86
N ARG A 45 -1.33 -7.29 -12.80
CA ARG A 45 -0.69 -7.19 -14.10
C ARG A 45 -1.24 -5.96 -14.82
N SER A 46 -0.50 -5.37 -15.75
CA SER A 46 -0.97 -4.20 -16.51
C SER A 46 -2.34 -4.44 -17.19
N LEU A 47 -2.62 -5.69 -17.56
CA LEU A 47 -3.90 -6.13 -18.12
C LEU A 47 -5.06 -6.03 -17.12
N ASP A 48 -4.83 -6.34 -15.84
CA ASP A 48 -5.86 -6.29 -14.81
C ASP A 48 -6.34 -4.85 -14.56
N LEU A 49 -5.40 -3.89 -14.56
CA LEU A 49 -5.70 -2.46 -14.47
C LEU A 49 -6.49 -1.96 -15.68
N ALA A 50 -6.11 -2.39 -16.88
CA ALA A 50 -6.83 -2.04 -18.11
C ALA A 50 -8.28 -2.55 -18.06
N ILE A 51 -8.48 -3.80 -17.64
CA ILE A 51 -9.81 -4.39 -17.51
C ILE A 51 -10.66 -3.66 -16.48
N VAL A 52 -10.13 -3.39 -15.27
CA VAL A 52 -10.87 -2.67 -14.23
C VAL A 52 -11.27 -1.26 -14.71
N THR A 53 -10.40 -0.60 -15.47
CA THR A 53 -10.70 0.73 -16.04
C THR A 53 -11.84 0.67 -17.05
N VAL A 54 -11.79 -0.28 -18.00
CA VAL A 54 -12.85 -0.48 -19.00
C VAL A 54 -14.17 -0.86 -18.33
N LEU A 55 -14.14 -1.77 -17.36
CA LEU A 55 -15.32 -2.14 -16.59
C LEU A 55 -15.91 -0.94 -15.84
N GLY A 56 -15.07 -0.10 -15.23
CA GLY A 56 -15.50 1.12 -14.56
C GLY A 56 -16.19 2.09 -15.51
N ALA A 57 -15.68 2.26 -16.74
CA ALA A 57 -16.30 3.09 -17.76
C ALA A 57 -17.67 2.56 -18.19
N ILE A 58 -17.78 1.24 -18.42
CA ILE A 58 -19.05 0.58 -18.76
C ILE A 58 -20.06 0.76 -17.63
N VAL A 59 -19.67 0.45 -16.40
CA VAL A 59 -20.50 0.59 -15.19
C VAL A 59 -20.99 2.03 -15.02
N GLY A 60 -20.10 3.02 -15.13
CA GLY A 60 -20.46 4.42 -15.02
C GLY A 60 -21.49 4.83 -16.08
N ARG A 61 -21.28 4.41 -17.33
CA ARG A 61 -22.21 4.68 -18.43
C ARG A 61 -23.56 3.98 -18.25
N SER A 62 -23.56 2.73 -17.80
CA SER A 62 -24.78 1.96 -17.54
C SER A 62 -25.61 2.56 -16.41
N THR A 63 -24.97 3.17 -15.41
CA THR A 63 -25.66 3.79 -14.27
C THR A 63 -26.39 5.08 -14.64
N MET A 64 -25.83 5.87 -15.58
CA MET A 64 -26.34 7.20 -15.93
C MET A 64 -27.41 7.20 -17.04
N GLY A 65 -27.67 6.08 -17.70
CA GLY A 65 -28.71 5.97 -18.74
C GLY A 65 -28.37 6.68 -20.07
N HIS A 66 -29.41 7.08 -20.82
CA HIS A 66 -29.26 7.62 -22.18
C HIS A 66 -28.59 9.00 -22.22
N VAL A 67 -28.83 9.86 -21.22
CA VAL A 67 -28.23 11.20 -21.15
C VAL A 67 -27.65 11.41 -19.74
N PRO A 68 -26.31 11.44 -19.58
CA PRO A 68 -25.71 11.70 -18.29
C PRO A 68 -25.96 13.15 -17.90
N THR A 69 -26.53 13.35 -16.71
CA THR A 69 -26.77 14.67 -16.11
C THR A 69 -25.84 14.87 -14.91
N LEU A 70 -25.53 16.12 -14.59
CA LEU A 70 -24.68 16.43 -13.42
C LEU A 70 -25.32 15.92 -12.13
N THR A 71 -26.62 16.20 -11.94
CA THR A 71 -27.36 15.74 -10.75
C THR A 71 -27.46 14.22 -10.70
N GLY A 72 -27.67 13.54 -11.83
CA GLY A 72 -27.63 12.07 -11.88
C GLY A 72 -26.28 11.51 -11.44
N GLY A 73 -25.17 12.11 -11.89
CA GLY A 73 -23.82 11.75 -11.45
C GLY A 73 -23.61 11.95 -9.94
N LEU A 74 -24.05 13.09 -9.39
CA LEU A 74 -23.96 13.36 -7.95
C LEU A 74 -24.80 12.38 -7.13
N ILE A 75 -26.01 12.03 -7.58
CA ILE A 75 -26.87 11.04 -6.93
C ILE A 75 -26.21 9.66 -6.95
N ALA A 76 -25.64 9.24 -8.09
CA ALA A 76 -24.94 7.97 -8.19
C ALA A 76 -23.72 7.92 -7.24
N LEU A 77 -22.89 8.97 -7.22
CA LEU A 77 -21.74 9.09 -6.32
C LEU A 77 -22.16 9.06 -4.84
N GLY A 78 -23.18 9.84 -4.48
CA GLY A 78 -23.71 9.87 -3.11
C GLY A 78 -24.29 8.53 -2.67
N THR A 79 -25.03 7.86 -3.55
CA THR A 79 -25.59 6.52 -3.30
C THR A 79 -24.48 5.51 -3.09
N LEU A 80 -23.47 5.50 -3.97
CA LEU A 80 -22.34 4.59 -3.89
C LEU A 80 -21.52 4.80 -2.60
N ALA A 81 -21.22 6.05 -2.26
CA ALA A 81 -20.50 6.39 -1.02
C ALA A 81 -21.29 5.98 0.23
N THR A 82 -22.61 6.18 0.22
CA THR A 82 -23.50 5.78 1.32
C THR A 82 -23.52 4.27 1.48
N LEU A 83 -23.65 3.52 0.39
CA LEU A 83 -23.57 2.05 0.40
C LEU A 83 -22.23 1.59 0.97
N GLU A 84 -21.12 2.18 0.52
CA GLU A 84 -19.80 1.78 0.97
C GLU A 84 -19.60 2.00 2.48
N VAL A 85 -20.03 3.15 3.01
CA VAL A 85 -19.98 3.42 4.45
C VAL A 85 -20.87 2.44 5.22
N LEU A 86 -22.09 2.21 4.75
CA LEU A 86 -23.04 1.30 5.39
C LEU A 86 -22.49 -0.14 5.44
N PHE A 87 -21.99 -0.66 4.33
CA PHE A 87 -21.40 -2.00 4.25
C PHE A 87 -20.11 -2.12 5.05
N ARG A 88 -19.26 -1.09 5.03
CA ARG A 88 -18.05 -1.06 5.86
C ARG A 88 -18.39 -1.13 7.34
N ASN A 89 -19.41 -0.40 7.78
CA ASN A 89 -19.86 -0.43 9.17
C ASN A 89 -20.53 -1.77 9.52
N LEU A 90 -21.34 -2.32 8.62
CA LEU A 90 -21.98 -3.63 8.79
C LEU A 90 -20.94 -4.76 8.91
N ARG A 91 -19.85 -4.71 8.14
CA ARG A 91 -18.71 -5.65 8.23
C ARG A 91 -17.90 -5.50 9.51
N ARG A 92 -17.93 -4.34 10.18
CA ARG A 92 -17.25 -4.09 11.46
C ARG A 92 -18.06 -4.59 12.65
N LEU A 93 -19.36 -4.80 12.49
CA LEU A 93 -20.16 -5.41 13.55
C LEU A 93 -19.64 -6.84 13.79
N PRO A 94 -19.42 -7.23 15.06
CA PRO A 94 -19.03 -8.58 15.40
C PRO A 94 -20.23 -9.49 15.14
N LEU A 95 -20.37 -10.00 13.91
CA LEU A 95 -21.29 -11.10 13.63
C LEU A 95 -20.79 -12.33 14.40
N PRO A 96 -21.56 -12.89 15.36
CA PRO A 96 -21.09 -13.95 16.23
C PRO A 96 -20.94 -15.34 15.57
N GLN A 97 -21.27 -15.51 14.29
CA GLN A 97 -21.54 -16.83 13.72
C GLN A 97 -20.93 -17.13 12.35
N LEU A 98 -20.07 -16.28 11.80
CA LEU A 98 -19.29 -16.64 10.62
C LEU A 98 -17.85 -16.89 11.04
N ASP A 99 -17.68 -18.07 11.64
CA ASP A 99 -16.49 -18.91 11.73
C ASP A 99 -15.13 -18.19 11.86
N GLU A 100 -14.36 -18.64 12.85
CA GLU A 100 -12.91 -18.45 13.00
C GLU A 100 -12.11 -18.64 11.69
N GLN A 101 -12.71 -19.26 10.67
CA GLN A 101 -12.22 -19.44 9.29
C GLN A 101 -12.28 -18.16 8.42
N SER A 102 -13.24 -17.24 8.65
CA SER A 102 -13.51 -16.08 7.78
C SER A 102 -12.92 -14.77 8.29
N ARG A 103 -12.46 -14.69 9.54
CA ARG A 103 -11.45 -13.67 9.88
C ARG A 103 -10.21 -14.09 9.11
N ALA A 104 -9.99 -13.45 7.97
CA ALA A 104 -8.77 -13.58 7.19
C ALA A 104 -7.59 -13.30 8.13
N ARG A 105 -7.06 -14.36 8.72
CA ARG A 105 -5.90 -14.35 9.60
C ARG A 105 -4.71 -14.49 8.71
N ALA A 106 -3.70 -13.66 8.96
CA ALA A 106 -2.48 -13.69 8.18
C ALA A 106 -1.84 -15.08 8.30
N ALA A 107 -1.45 -15.69 7.18
CA ALA A 107 -0.98 -17.09 7.16
C ALA A 107 0.52 -17.15 6.95
N VAL A 108 1.22 -17.96 7.74
CA VAL A 108 2.68 -18.01 7.66
C VAL A 108 3.14 -18.95 6.55
N LEU A 109 3.93 -18.41 5.63
CA LEU A 109 4.48 -19.11 4.47
C LEU A 109 5.92 -19.58 4.71
N VAL A 110 6.73 -18.80 5.44
CA VAL A 110 8.13 -19.13 5.76
C VAL A 110 8.46 -18.71 7.19
N VAL A 111 9.14 -19.55 7.94
CA VAL A 111 9.68 -19.22 9.28
C VAL A 111 11.14 -19.64 9.36
N ALA A 112 12.03 -18.71 9.71
CA ALA A 112 13.46 -18.95 9.85
C ALA A 112 14.05 -19.74 8.66
N GLY A 113 13.75 -19.29 7.44
CA GLY A 113 14.16 -19.91 6.18
C GLY A 113 13.49 -21.23 5.80
N LYS A 114 12.61 -21.80 6.64
CA LYS A 114 11.85 -23.03 6.33
C LYS A 114 10.50 -22.68 5.71
N VAL A 115 10.25 -23.23 4.51
CA VAL A 115 9.00 -23.02 3.77
C VAL A 115 7.91 -23.94 4.31
N GLN A 116 6.75 -23.37 4.64
CA GLN A 116 5.56 -24.08 5.09
C GLN A 116 4.74 -24.54 3.88
N THR A 117 5.15 -25.66 3.26
CA THR A 117 4.53 -26.17 2.02
C THR A 117 3.04 -26.45 2.17
N ASP A 118 2.59 -26.94 3.32
CA ASP A 118 1.17 -27.21 3.59
C ASP A 118 0.34 -25.92 3.57
N THR A 119 0.86 -24.83 4.13
CA THR A 119 0.21 -23.52 4.06
C THR A 119 0.15 -23.04 2.61
N MET A 120 1.25 -23.13 1.86
CA MET A 120 1.25 -22.73 0.45
C MET A 120 0.22 -23.49 -0.38
N ARG A 121 0.08 -24.81 -0.18
CA ARG A 121 -0.93 -25.64 -0.84
C ARG A 121 -2.36 -25.21 -0.46
N THR A 122 -2.60 -24.97 0.82
CA THR A 122 -3.92 -24.54 1.32
C THR A 122 -4.38 -23.23 0.68
N TYR A 123 -3.45 -22.31 0.43
CA TYR A 123 -3.72 -21.01 -0.19
C TYR A 123 -3.45 -20.96 -1.70
N GLY A 124 -3.18 -22.11 -2.35
CA GLY A 124 -2.95 -22.18 -3.80
C GLY A 124 -1.69 -21.43 -4.28
N LEU A 125 -0.74 -21.17 -3.38
CA LEU A 125 0.50 -20.46 -3.70
C LEU A 125 1.53 -21.41 -4.29
N THR A 126 2.20 -20.97 -5.36
CA THR A 126 3.24 -21.74 -6.05
C THR A 126 4.64 -21.27 -5.63
N THR A 127 5.63 -22.16 -5.73
CA THR A 127 7.04 -21.83 -5.45
C THR A 127 7.54 -20.61 -6.25
N PRO A 128 7.26 -20.47 -7.57
CA PRO A 128 7.63 -19.28 -8.32
C PRO A 128 7.03 -17.98 -7.77
N MET A 129 5.80 -18.01 -7.25
CA MET A 129 5.17 -16.83 -6.63
C MET A 129 5.90 -16.42 -5.37
N LEU A 130 6.23 -17.38 -4.49
CA LEU A 130 7.01 -17.11 -3.28
C LEU A 130 8.36 -16.48 -3.63
N TRP A 131 9.11 -17.05 -4.58
CA TRP A 131 10.39 -16.51 -5.00
C TRP A 131 10.27 -15.14 -5.69
N SER A 132 9.18 -14.89 -6.41
CA SER A 132 8.89 -13.56 -6.97
C SER A 132 8.72 -12.52 -5.87
N ALA A 133 7.95 -12.84 -4.83
CA ALA A 133 7.76 -11.96 -3.68
C ALA A 133 9.08 -11.72 -2.91
N LEU A 134 9.89 -12.76 -2.73
CA LEU A 134 11.22 -12.63 -2.12
C LEU A 134 12.13 -11.70 -2.93
N ARG A 135 12.17 -11.84 -4.27
CA ARG A 135 12.98 -10.96 -5.13
C ARG A 135 12.50 -9.51 -5.09
N GLN A 136 11.19 -9.27 -5.09
CA GLN A 136 10.62 -7.93 -4.93
C GLN A 136 11.01 -7.31 -3.59
N ALA A 137 11.10 -8.12 -2.54
CA ALA A 137 11.60 -7.72 -1.22
C ALA A 137 13.13 -7.66 -1.14
N GLY A 138 13.88 -7.84 -2.25
CA GLY A 138 15.34 -7.81 -2.31
C GLY A 138 16.03 -8.97 -1.60
N VAL A 139 15.37 -10.11 -1.46
CA VAL A 139 15.89 -11.32 -0.83
C VAL A 139 16.25 -12.36 -1.90
N SER A 140 17.50 -12.81 -1.89
CA SER A 140 18.02 -13.81 -2.83
C SER A 140 18.14 -15.22 -2.24
N HIS A 141 18.15 -15.34 -0.91
CA HIS A 141 18.32 -16.61 -0.22
C HIS A 141 17.33 -16.76 0.93
N LEU A 142 16.73 -17.94 1.08
CA LEU A 142 15.81 -18.25 2.19
C LEU A 142 16.46 -18.09 3.57
N ALA A 143 17.78 -18.28 3.69
CA ALA A 143 18.50 -18.06 4.94
C ALA A 143 18.45 -16.59 5.43
N GLN A 144 18.17 -15.64 4.55
CA GLN A 144 18.02 -14.22 4.89
C GLN A 144 16.60 -13.88 5.36
N VAL A 145 15.70 -14.87 5.44
CA VAL A 145 14.28 -14.69 5.75
C VAL A 145 14.00 -15.12 7.19
N ALA A 146 13.57 -14.17 8.03
CA ALA A 146 13.05 -14.49 9.36
C ALA A 146 11.60 -14.97 9.27
N LEU A 147 10.75 -14.25 8.54
CA LEU A 147 9.32 -14.53 8.48
C LEU A 147 8.73 -14.09 7.14
N VAL A 148 7.87 -14.92 6.56
CA VAL A 148 7.02 -14.53 5.42
C VAL A 148 5.57 -14.82 5.77
N VAL A 149 4.71 -13.81 5.60
CA VAL A 149 3.29 -13.89 5.95
C VAL A 149 2.45 -13.49 4.75
N LEU A 150 1.44 -14.30 4.45
CA LEU A 150 0.34 -13.95 3.56
C LEU A 150 -0.68 -13.14 4.35
N GLU A 151 -0.80 -11.86 4.03
CA GLU A 151 -1.73 -10.94 4.64
C GLU A 151 -3.18 -11.20 4.19
N PRO A 152 -4.18 -10.75 4.98
CA PRO A 152 -5.61 -10.93 4.67
C PRO A 152 -6.03 -10.35 3.32
N ASN A 153 -5.31 -9.32 2.86
CA ASN A 153 -5.52 -8.67 1.56
C ASN A 153 -4.83 -9.41 0.40
N GLY A 154 -4.20 -10.56 0.65
CA GLY A 154 -3.48 -11.36 -0.36
C GLY A 154 -2.06 -10.87 -0.66
N GLN A 155 -1.56 -9.85 0.04
CA GLN A 155 -0.16 -9.43 -0.10
C GLN A 155 0.78 -10.32 0.70
N ILE A 156 2.03 -10.41 0.26
CA ILE A 156 3.07 -11.18 0.96
C ILE A 156 3.99 -10.19 1.65
N SER A 157 4.03 -10.26 2.98
CA SER A 157 4.96 -9.51 3.82
C SER A 157 6.21 -10.35 4.08
N VAL A 158 7.39 -9.74 3.95
CA VAL A 158 8.69 -10.40 4.14
C VAL A 158 9.48 -9.65 5.21
N VAL A 159 9.88 -10.37 6.26
CA VAL A 159 10.76 -9.88 7.33
C VAL A 159 12.11 -10.57 7.21
N ARG A 160 13.17 -9.76 7.14
CA ARG A 160 14.54 -10.26 6.97
C ARG A 160 15.14 -10.73 8.30
N ALA A 161 16.04 -11.71 8.23
CA ALA A 161 16.85 -12.13 9.35
C ALA A 161 17.68 -10.94 9.88
N GLY A 162 17.76 -10.80 11.21
CA GLY A 162 18.46 -9.70 11.88
C GLY A 162 17.62 -8.44 12.13
N GLN A 163 16.39 -8.36 11.62
CA GLN A 163 15.44 -7.32 12.03
C GLN A 163 14.71 -7.74 13.32
N PRO A 164 14.69 -6.89 14.37
CA PRO A 164 13.96 -7.22 15.59
C PRO A 164 12.46 -7.26 15.32
N ILE A 165 11.83 -8.41 15.59
CA ILE A 165 10.38 -8.59 15.43
C ILE A 165 9.69 -8.30 16.77
N HIS A 166 8.89 -7.24 16.83
CA HIS A 166 8.09 -6.95 18.01
C HIS A 166 6.93 -7.97 18.13
N PRO A 167 6.58 -8.48 19.33
CA PRO A 167 5.53 -9.50 19.49
C PRO A 167 4.17 -9.11 18.92
N ARG A 168 3.86 -7.80 18.92
CA ARG A 168 2.61 -7.27 18.33
C ARG A 168 2.56 -7.39 16.80
N ALA A 169 3.69 -7.55 16.12
CA ALA A 169 3.72 -7.79 14.67
C ALA A 169 3.10 -9.14 14.28
N LEU A 170 2.91 -10.05 15.25
CA LEU A 170 2.30 -11.36 15.04
C LEU A 170 0.79 -11.38 15.40
N LEU A 171 0.19 -10.24 15.73
CA LEU A 171 -1.24 -10.15 16.01
C LEU A 171 -2.05 -10.49 14.76
N GLY A 172 -3.00 -11.42 14.90
CA GLY A 172 -3.84 -11.86 13.78
C GLY A 172 -3.20 -12.90 12.86
N VAL A 173 -1.96 -13.35 13.14
CA VAL A 173 -1.30 -14.43 12.42
C VAL A 173 -1.84 -15.79 12.89
N LYS A 174 -2.25 -16.65 11.95
CA LYS A 174 -2.70 -18.02 12.23
C LYS A 174 -1.54 -18.83 12.83
N GLY A 175 -1.72 -19.33 14.05
CA GLY A 175 -0.68 -20.10 14.75
C GLY A 175 0.45 -19.26 15.35
N ALA A 176 0.19 -17.99 15.68
CA ALA A 176 1.18 -17.05 16.24
C ALA A 176 2.05 -17.64 17.37
N HIS A 177 1.51 -18.51 18.23
CA HIS A 177 2.28 -19.17 19.30
C HIS A 177 3.40 -20.07 18.76
N ARG A 178 3.13 -20.93 17.76
CA ARG A 178 4.16 -21.81 17.15
C ARG A 178 5.21 -21.01 16.41
N VAL A 179 4.78 -19.93 15.76
CA VAL A 179 5.67 -19.02 15.04
C VAL A 179 6.59 -18.31 16.02
N GLN A 180 6.06 -17.89 17.19
CA GLN A 180 6.87 -17.30 18.24
C GLN A 180 7.91 -18.27 18.81
N GLU A 181 7.55 -19.53 19.04
CA GLU A 181 8.52 -20.54 19.49
C GLU A 181 9.64 -20.79 18.49
N HIS A 182 9.30 -20.91 17.20
CA HIS A 182 10.30 -21.14 16.15
C HIS A 182 11.22 -19.93 15.95
N LEU A 183 10.67 -18.71 15.99
CA LEU A 183 11.47 -17.50 15.88
C LEU A 183 12.33 -17.23 17.15
N ARG A 184 11.87 -17.64 18.34
CA ARG A 184 12.67 -17.61 19.57
C ARG A 184 13.83 -18.61 19.50
N GLY A 185 13.55 -19.85 19.07
CA GLY A 185 14.59 -20.87 18.89
C GLY A 185 15.65 -20.49 17.85
N ALA A 186 15.26 -19.71 16.83
CA ALA A 186 16.18 -19.16 15.83
C ALA A 186 16.87 -17.85 16.24
N GLY A 187 16.58 -17.30 17.43
CA GLY A 187 17.18 -16.04 17.90
C GLY A 187 16.66 -14.76 17.21
N HIS A 188 15.54 -14.84 16.49
CA HIS A 188 14.96 -13.73 15.73
C HIS A 188 13.85 -12.96 16.47
N LEU A 189 13.46 -13.41 17.66
CA LEU A 189 12.55 -12.68 18.54
C LEU A 189 13.27 -12.10 19.73
N HIS A 190 13.27 -10.77 19.84
CA HIS A 190 13.64 -10.09 21.07
C HIS A 190 12.42 -9.87 21.95
N THR A 191 12.34 -10.61 23.05
CA THR A 191 11.50 -10.25 24.20
C THR A 191 12.19 -9.15 25.02
N GLY A 192 12.51 -8.03 24.39
CA GLY A 192 12.81 -6.82 25.15
C GLY A 192 11.50 -6.37 25.80
N HIS A 193 11.50 -6.16 27.12
CA HIS A 193 10.49 -5.32 27.74
C HIS A 193 10.35 -4.05 26.90
N ALA A 194 9.12 -3.58 26.72
CA ALA A 194 8.89 -2.28 26.13
C ALA A 194 9.66 -1.26 26.97
N GLU A 195 10.87 -0.90 26.53
CA GLU A 195 11.49 0.33 26.94
C GLU A 195 10.62 1.40 26.30
N GLN A 196 9.59 1.80 27.06
CA GLN A 196 8.91 3.06 26.88
C GLN A 196 9.98 4.07 26.48
N PRO A 197 9.79 4.83 25.37
CA PRO A 197 10.66 5.96 25.09
C PRO A 197 10.68 6.77 26.38
N ARG A 198 11.80 6.72 27.09
CA ARG A 198 11.99 7.42 28.34
C ARG A 198 11.62 8.86 28.01
N ALA A 199 10.49 9.32 28.54
CA ALA A 199 10.04 10.68 28.33
C ALA A 199 11.26 11.55 28.60
N ALA A 200 11.71 12.26 27.56
CA ALA A 200 12.86 13.12 27.66
C ALA A 200 12.58 14.06 28.82
N HIS A 201 13.25 13.83 29.95
CA HIS A 201 13.34 14.82 31.00
C HIS A 201 13.91 16.08 30.33
N PRO A 202 13.27 17.25 30.48
CA PRO A 202 13.87 18.48 29.99
C PRO A 202 15.14 18.71 30.81
N SER A 203 16.29 18.41 30.24
CA SER A 203 17.57 18.81 30.79
C SER A 203 17.62 20.33 30.80
N GLU A 204 17.80 20.91 31.98
CA GLU A 204 18.04 22.34 32.20
C GLU A 204 19.19 22.86 31.30
N PRO A 205 19.13 24.13 30.85
CA PRO A 205 20.18 24.70 30.03
C PRO A 205 21.41 25.01 30.91
N THR A 206 22.44 24.18 30.81
CA THR A 206 23.76 24.47 31.37
C THR A 206 24.43 25.59 30.56
N THR A 207 24.43 26.79 31.13
CA THR A 207 25.25 27.93 30.74
C THR A 207 26.73 27.51 30.67
N GLY A 208 27.38 27.60 29.52
CA GLY A 208 28.83 27.38 29.45
C GLY A 208 29.46 27.31 28.07
N SER A 209 30.24 28.36 27.75
CA SER A 209 31.39 28.42 26.82
C SER A 209 31.14 28.38 25.29
N LEU A 210 31.24 29.57 24.69
CA LEU A 210 31.46 29.84 23.27
C LEU A 210 32.78 29.21 22.75
N PRO A 211 32.82 28.64 21.53
CA PRO A 211 34.06 28.23 20.88
C PRO A 211 34.84 29.44 20.34
N ARG A 212 36.16 29.45 20.59
CA ARG A 212 37.11 30.49 20.17
C ARG A 212 37.19 30.64 18.65
N SER A 213 37.25 31.90 18.23
CA SER A 213 37.53 32.40 16.88
C SER A 213 38.90 31.95 16.34
N VAL A 214 38.92 31.45 15.11
CA VAL A 214 40.13 31.20 14.29
C VAL A 214 40.61 32.53 13.68
N PRO A 215 41.91 32.87 13.70
CA PRO A 215 42.41 34.11 13.09
C PRO A 215 42.70 33.96 11.58
N ALA A 216 42.41 35.02 10.83
CA ALA A 216 42.65 35.15 9.39
C ALA A 216 44.14 35.47 9.09
N PRO A 217 44.74 34.96 7.99
CA PRO A 217 45.99 35.46 7.45
C PRO A 217 45.77 36.70 6.56
N GLY A 218 46.59 37.72 6.77
CA GLY A 218 46.45 39.07 6.25
C GLY A 218 46.76 39.30 4.76
N GLN A 219 46.24 40.45 4.32
CA GLN A 219 46.53 41.25 3.12
C GLN A 219 48.04 41.56 3.03
N GLY A 220 48.70 41.80 1.89
CA GLY A 220 48.37 42.00 0.49
C GLY A 220 49.66 42.46 -0.23
N VAL A 221 49.57 42.76 -1.54
CA VAL A 221 50.37 43.71 -2.36
C VAL A 221 50.66 43.14 -3.77
N ALA A 222 50.19 43.95 -4.73
CA ALA A 222 50.46 44.11 -6.16
C ALA A 222 51.60 43.34 -6.85
N ASP A 223 51.34 42.81 -8.04
CA ASP A 223 51.74 43.46 -9.32
C ASP A 223 51.09 42.75 -10.53
N GLN A 224 50.62 43.54 -11.50
CA GLN A 224 50.38 43.19 -12.91
C GLN A 224 51.56 43.80 -13.72
N PRO A 225 51.89 43.45 -14.99
CA PRO A 225 50.95 43.11 -16.08
C PRO A 225 51.49 42.13 -17.18
N GLN A 226 50.74 42.03 -18.29
CA GLN A 226 51.08 41.52 -19.64
C GLN A 226 51.23 39.99 -19.77
N GLY A 227 50.77 39.32 -20.82
CA GLY A 227 50.23 39.66 -22.13
C GLY A 227 50.17 38.37 -22.97
N GLU A 228 49.61 38.45 -24.19
CA GLU A 228 49.64 37.44 -25.27
C GLU A 228 48.70 36.23 -25.09
N ASP A 229 47.57 36.18 -25.81
CA ASP A 229 47.39 35.85 -27.24
C ASP A 229 47.15 34.36 -27.46
N GLY A 230 46.14 34.01 -28.26
CA GLY A 230 45.92 32.62 -28.69
C GLY A 230 44.47 32.18 -28.95
N GLN A 231 43.71 33.02 -29.65
CA GLN A 231 42.81 32.67 -30.75
C GLN A 231 42.48 31.19 -31.11
N THR A 232 41.21 31.00 -31.47
CA THR A 232 40.64 29.98 -32.40
C THR A 232 40.54 28.54 -31.87
N SER A 233 39.61 27.66 -32.27
CA SER A 233 38.68 27.64 -33.40
C SER A 233 37.70 26.45 -33.23
N ARG A 234 36.51 26.61 -33.83
CA ARG A 234 35.63 25.60 -34.46
C ARG A 234 34.93 24.55 -33.57
N ASP A 235 33.60 24.48 -33.58
CA ASP A 235 32.65 24.21 -34.69
C ASP A 235 32.62 22.73 -35.10
N GLY A 236 31.40 22.18 -35.22
CA GLY A 236 31.14 20.79 -35.60
C GLY A 236 29.79 20.26 -35.13
N GLY A 237 28.71 20.68 -35.82
CA GLY A 237 27.33 20.26 -35.61
C GLY A 237 26.95 18.80 -36.00
N PRO A 238 25.65 18.50 -36.13
CA PRO A 238 25.07 17.17 -35.90
C PRO A 238 24.87 16.33 -37.17
N ARG A 239 24.60 15.03 -36.98
CA ARG A 239 23.90 14.16 -37.94
C ARG A 239 22.86 13.33 -37.20
#